data_AF-A0A832X992-F1
#
_entry.id   AF-A0A832X992-F1
#
_cell.length_a   1.000
_cell.length_b   1.000
_cell.length_c   1.000
_cell.angle_alpha   90.00
_cell.angle_beta   90.00
_cell.angle_gamma   90.00
#
_symmetry.space_group_name_H-M   'P 1'
#
loop_
_entity.id
_entity.type
_entity.pdbx_description
1 polymer ?
#
loop_
_entity_poly.entity_id
_entity_poly.type
_entity_poly.pdbx_seq_one_letter_code
_entity_poly.pdbx_strand_id
1 'polypeptide(L)' 'MSRKAFTKMVTESADDMLFGETKNPVKLGLDQVAGGGVVYPNIKVAPAEGS' A
#
# COMPACT_ATOMS: atom_id res chain seq x y z
N MET A 1 8.05 23.45 -8.93
CA MET A 1 7.15 22.61 -8.11
C MET A 1 7.82 22.40 -6.75
N SER A 2 7.32 23.06 -5.70
CA SER A 2 7.76 22.79 -4.32
C SER A 2 7.31 21.37 -3.93
N ARG A 3 8.18 20.57 -3.32
CA ARG A 3 7.82 19.25 -2.79
C ARG A 3 6.89 19.45 -1.59
N LYS A 4 5.74 18.77 -1.57
CA LYS A 4 4.87 18.73 -0.38
C LYS A 4 5.56 17.92 0.70
N ALA A 5 5.89 18.56 1.82
CA ALA A 5 6.42 17.90 3.00
C ALA A 5 5.28 17.44 3.92
N PHE A 6 5.38 16.24 4.46
CA PHE A 6 4.47 15.78 5.50
C PHE A 6 4.92 16.36 6.84
N THR A 7 4.07 17.17 7.47
CA THR A 7 4.33 17.78 8.79
C THR A 7 3.45 17.21 9.90
N LYS A 8 2.54 16.29 9.55
CA LYS A 8 1.59 15.65 10.46
C LYS A 8 1.33 14.21 10.03
N MET A 9 0.94 13.37 11.00
CA MET A 9 0.52 12.00 10.75
C MET A 9 -0.88 11.97 10.13
N VAL A 10 -1.14 10.92 9.33
CA VAL A 10 -2.46 10.73 8.71
C VAL A 10 -3.46 10.07 9.66
N THR A 11 -2.98 9.24 10.60
CA THR A 11 -3.77 8.61 11.67
C THR A 11 -3.69 9.43 12.96
N GLU A 12 -4.73 9.32 13.80
CA GLU A 12 -4.79 10.04 15.08
C GLU A 12 -4.13 9.21 16.19
N SER A 13 -4.33 7.89 16.13
CA SER A 13 -3.69 6.91 17.00
C SER A 13 -2.91 5.86 16.20
N ALA A 14 -1.98 5.17 16.87
CA ALA A 14 -1.36 3.96 16.33
C ALA A 14 -2.37 2.79 16.22
N ASP A 15 -3.39 2.78 17.08
CA ASP A 15 -4.44 1.75 17.08
C ASP A 15 -5.33 1.81 15.83
N ASP A 16 -5.35 2.96 15.15
CA ASP A 16 -6.06 3.14 13.87
C ASP A 16 -5.38 2.41 12.70
N MET A 17 -4.17 1.87 12.90
CA MET A 17 -3.37 1.26 11.85
C MET A 17 -3.64 -0.25 11.77
N LEU A 18 -4.60 -0.63 10.92
CA LEU A 18 -4.96 -2.02 10.66
C LEU A 18 -4.39 -2.53 9.34
N PHE A 19 -4.06 -3.82 9.30
CA PHE A 19 -3.60 -4.47 8.07
C PHE A 19 -4.72 -4.54 7.03
N GLY A 20 -4.38 -4.30 5.77
CA GLY A 20 -5.33 -4.37 4.66
C GLY A 20 -6.16 -3.09 4.46
N GLU A 21 -6.12 -2.14 5.39
CA GLU A 21 -6.85 -0.88 5.32
C GLU A 21 -5.91 0.33 5.27
N THR A 22 -6.32 1.40 4.59
CA THR A 22 -5.59 2.67 4.58
C THR A 22 -6.52 3.84 4.28
N LYS A 23 -6.20 5.03 4.79
CA LYS A 23 -6.99 6.25 4.55
C LYS A 23 -7.02 6.69 3.07
N ASN A 24 -6.05 6.23 2.27
CA ASN A 24 -5.95 6.59 0.85
C ASN A 24 -5.69 5.31 0.01
N PRO A 25 -6.73 4.50 -0.26
CA PRO A 25 -6.57 3.25 -1.00
C PRO A 25 -6.15 3.48 -2.45
N VAL A 26 -5.41 2.54 -3.01
CA VAL A 26 -4.85 2.63 -4.37
C VAL A 26 -5.44 1.55 -5.25
N LYS A 27 -6.01 1.94 -6.39
CA LYS A 27 -6.42 1.00 -7.44
C LYS A 27 -5.18 0.42 -8.11
N LEU A 28 -5.10 -0.90 -8.12
CA LEU A 28 -4.13 -1.68 -8.88
C LEU A 28 -4.77 -2.17 -10.19
N GLY A 29 -3.97 -2.84 -11.02
CA GLY A 29 -4.50 -3.55 -12.18
C GLY A 29 -5.40 -4.73 -11.79
N LEU A 30 -6.12 -5.29 -12.77
CA LEU A 30 -7.00 -6.45 -12.57
C LEU A 30 -8.09 -6.23 -11.49
N ASP A 31 -8.62 -5.00 -11.44
CA ASP A 31 -9.68 -4.58 -10.51
C ASP A 31 -9.33 -4.74 -9.01
N GLN A 32 -8.05 -4.88 -8.69
CA GLN A 32 -7.59 -4.99 -7.30
C GLN A 32 -7.49 -3.61 -6.64
N VAL A 33 -7.76 -3.54 -5.33
CA VAL A 33 -7.63 -2.31 -4.54
C VAL A 33 -6.74 -2.56 -3.32
N ALA A 34 -5.54 -1.99 -3.34
CA ALA A 34 -4.63 -2.05 -2.20
C ALA A 34 -5.10 -1.12 -1.09
N GLY A 35 -5.25 -1.66 0.13
CA GLY A 35 -5.71 -0.90 1.29
C GLY A 35 -7.24 -0.75 1.38
N GLY A 36 -7.99 -1.56 0.63
CA GLY A 36 -9.47 -1.57 0.62
C GLY A 36 -10.13 -2.61 1.55
N GLY A 37 -9.41 -3.12 2.55
CA GLY A 37 -9.91 -4.11 3.53
C GLY A 37 -9.45 -5.54 3.28
N VAL A 38 -8.69 -5.81 2.21
CA VAL A 38 -8.15 -7.14 1.89
C VAL A 38 -6.62 -7.09 1.83
N VAL A 39 -5.97 -8.09 2.43
CA VAL A 39 -4.51 -8.25 2.38
C VAL A 39 -4.13 -9.11 1.18
N TYR A 40 -3.35 -8.53 0.27
CA TYR A 40 -2.83 -9.23 -0.92
C TYR A 40 -1.38 -9.68 -0.72
N PRO A 41 -1.02 -10.93 -1.05
CA PRO A 41 0.37 -11.36 -1.06
C PRO A 41 1.12 -10.74 -2.24
N ASN A 42 2.35 -10.26 -2.00
CA ASN A 42 3.24 -9.76 -3.06
C ASN A 42 4.33 -10.81 -3.35
N ILE A 43 4.14 -11.59 -4.41
CA ILE A 43 5.06 -12.67 -4.76
C ILE A 43 6.26 -12.15 -5.55
N LYS A 44 7.47 -12.51 -5.11
CA LYS A 44 8.72 -12.24 -5.84
C LYS A 44 9.29 -13.57 -6.31
N VAL A 45 9.62 -13.64 -7.59
CA VAL A 45 10.29 -14.79 -8.20
C VAL A 45 11.61 -14.30 -8.81
N ALA A 46 12.69 -15.01 -8.53
CA ALA A 46 13.94 -14.81 -9.25
C ALA A 46 13.84 -15.56 -10.59
N PRO A 47 14.22 -14.94 -11.71
CA PRO A 47 14.35 -15.67 -12.97
C PRO A 47 15.42 -16.76 -12.83
N ALA A 48 15.24 -17.87 -13.56
CA ALA A 48 16.27 -18.90 -13.64
C ALA A 48 17.50 -18.35 -14.39
N GLU A 49 18.70 -18.87 -14.08
CA GLU A 49 19.90 -18.53 -14.85
C GLU A 49 19.66 -18.79 -16.34
N GLY A 50 19.83 -17.75 -17.18
CA GLY A 50 19.62 -17.81 -18.63
C GLY A 50 18.24 -17.38 -19.15
N SER A 51 17.38 -16.80 -18.30
CA SER A 51 16.11 -16.16 -18.72
C SER A 51 16.31 -14.75 -19.30
#